data_AF-A0A8J8FBJ0-F1
#
_entry.id   AF-A0A8J8FBJ0-F1
#
_cell.length_a   1.000
_cell.length_b   1.000
_cell.length_c   1.000
_cell.angle_alpha   90.00
_cell.angle_beta   90.00
_cell.angle_gamma   90.00
#
_symmetry.space_group_name_H-M   'P 1'
#
loop_
_entity.id
_entity.type
_entity.pdbx_description
1 polymer ?
#
loop_
_entity_poly.entity_id
_entity_poly.type
_entity_poly.pdbx_seq_one_letter_code
_entity_poly.pdbx_strand_id
1 'polypeptide(L)'
;MASPLWALLISQIISVAIHPFTDGNGRVGRALLNFVLRQNGYPTLYPDLVHRENYLDAIEEGNKGDYKPIIEFLYEIYLAQHCTIYDETIKKIRSGEAKAFPNNIRLVEEFRQIRIVKGKK
;
A
#
# COMPACT_ATOMS: atom_id res chain seq x y z
N MET A 1 -0.15 -5.18 18.88
CA MET A 1 0.66 -4.55 17.81
C MET A 1 -0.32 -3.97 16.82
N ALA A 2 -0.23 -2.65 16.61
CA ALA A 2 -1.14 -1.89 15.78
C ALA A 2 -1.32 -2.53 14.40
N SER A 3 -2.53 -3.01 14.11
CA SER A 3 -2.80 -3.67 12.84
C SER A 3 -2.81 -2.62 11.71
N PRO A 4 -2.14 -2.86 10.57
CA PRO A 4 -2.15 -1.96 9.41
C PRO A 4 -3.55 -1.68 8.83
N LEU A 5 -4.57 -2.40 9.31
CA LEU A 5 -5.99 -2.22 9.02
C LEU A 5 -6.51 -0.78 9.22
N TRP A 6 -5.97 -0.03 10.19
CA TRP A 6 -6.49 1.32 10.51
C TRP A 6 -6.09 2.36 9.46
N ALA A 7 -4.89 2.20 8.88
CA ALA A 7 -4.38 3.08 7.83
C ALA A 7 -5.20 2.95 6.54
N LEU A 8 -5.62 1.72 6.24
CA LEU A 8 -6.54 1.39 5.14
C LEU A 8 -7.91 2.03 5.40
N LEU A 9 -8.51 1.76 6.58
CA LEU A 9 -9.80 2.32 7.00
C LEU A 9 -9.87 3.85 6.88
N ILE A 10 -8.85 4.58 7.35
CA ILE A 10 -8.83 6.05 7.27
C ILE A 10 -8.73 6.55 5.81
N SER A 11 -7.93 5.88 4.98
CA SER A 11 -7.81 6.23 3.55
C SER A 11 -9.12 6.00 2.78
N GLN A 12 -9.82 4.90 3.06
CA GLN A 12 -11.11 4.58 2.43
C GLN A 12 -12.21 5.55 2.84
N ILE A 13 -12.33 5.87 4.14
CA ILE A 13 -13.28 6.87 4.64
C ILE A 13 -13.14 8.20 3.87
N ILE A 14 -11.92 8.62 3.58
CA ILE A 14 -11.65 9.96 3.04
C ILE A 14 -11.85 10.06 1.52
N SER A 15 -11.56 8.99 0.76
CA SER A 15 -11.72 9.02 -0.69
C SER A 15 -13.12 8.69 -1.18
N VAL A 16 -13.89 7.94 -0.39
CA VAL A 16 -15.17 7.34 -0.81
C VAL A 16 -16.37 8.04 -0.16
N ALA A 17 -16.33 8.29 1.16
CA ALA A 17 -17.52 8.72 1.89
C ALA A 17 -17.74 10.24 1.90
N ILE A 18 -16.68 11.05 1.80
CA ILE A 18 -16.77 12.49 2.07
C ILE A 18 -16.76 13.33 0.78
N HIS A 19 -16.16 12.79 -0.30
CA HIS A 19 -15.92 13.47 -1.59
C HIS A 19 -15.76 15.01 -1.45
N PRO A 20 -14.81 15.48 -0.61
CA PRO A 20 -14.82 16.87 -0.13
C PRO A 20 -14.40 17.89 -1.20
N PHE A 21 -13.82 17.44 -2.31
CA PHE A 21 -13.35 18.30 -3.39
C PHE A 21 -14.11 18.03 -4.69
N THR A 22 -14.21 19.06 -5.54
CA THR A 22 -14.81 18.97 -6.88
C THR A 22 -13.99 18.10 -7.85
N ASP A 23 -12.67 18.06 -7.70
CA ASP A 23 -11.75 17.14 -8.38
C ASP A 23 -10.56 16.80 -7.44
N GLY A 24 -9.84 15.71 -7.74
CA GLY A 24 -8.58 15.38 -7.09
C GLY A 24 -8.72 14.50 -5.85
N ASN A 25 -9.92 14.03 -5.52
CA ASN A 25 -10.16 13.14 -4.39
C ASN A 25 -9.24 11.90 -4.41
N GLY A 26 -9.04 11.29 -5.59
CA GLY A 26 -8.10 10.17 -5.74
C GLY A 26 -6.62 10.53 -5.51
N ARG A 27 -6.20 11.78 -5.82
CA ARG A 27 -4.83 12.25 -5.53
C ARG A 27 -4.64 12.47 -4.02
N VAL A 28 -5.61 13.13 -3.38
CA VAL A 28 -5.58 13.39 -1.94
C VAL A 28 -5.68 12.09 -1.14
N GLY A 29 -6.56 11.16 -1.54
CA GLY A 29 -6.69 9.85 -0.92
C GLY A 29 -5.38 9.06 -0.95
N ARG A 30 -4.69 9.01 -2.09
CA ARG A 30 -3.36 8.36 -2.19
C ARG A 30 -2.29 9.06 -1.37
N ALA A 31 -2.27 10.40 -1.37
CA ALA A 31 -1.31 11.16 -0.57
C ALA A 31 -1.50 10.88 0.93
N LEU A 32 -2.76 10.82 1.38
CA LEU A 32 -3.08 10.53 2.77
C LEU A 32 -2.79 9.08 3.15
N LEU A 33 -3.14 8.11 2.29
CA LEU A 33 -2.77 6.70 2.47
C LEU A 33 -1.26 6.58 2.70
N ASN A 34 -0.47 7.16 1.80
CA ASN A 34 0.98 7.10 1.87
C ASN A 34 1.54 7.89 3.06
N PHE A 35 0.89 8.98 3.46
CA PHE A 35 1.25 9.69 4.68
C PHE A 35 1.07 8.80 5.92
N VAL A 36 -0.07 8.13 6.06
CA VAL A 36 -0.34 7.25 7.21
C VAL A 36 0.59 6.04 7.21
N LEU A 37 0.82 5.40 6.06
CA LEU A 37 1.79 4.31 5.92
C LEU A 37 3.17 4.76 6.41
N ARG A 38 3.64 5.92 5.94
CA ARG A 38 4.94 6.46 6.32
C ARG A 38 5.06 6.79 7.80
N GLN A 39 4.02 7.37 8.40
CA GLN A 39 3.99 7.65 9.85
C GLN A 39 4.09 6.38 10.70
N ASN A 40 3.62 5.25 10.16
CA ASN A 40 3.67 3.95 10.84
C ASN A 40 4.88 3.09 10.43
N GLY A 41 5.84 3.64 9.68
CA GLY A 41 7.03 2.91 9.24
C GLY A 41 6.79 1.91 8.12
N TYR A 42 5.67 2.03 7.41
CA TYR A 42 5.36 1.20 6.25
C TYR A 42 5.79 1.88 4.95
N PRO A 43 6.34 1.10 4.00
CA PRO A 43 6.67 1.61 2.68
C PRO A 43 5.41 2.00 1.89
N THR A 44 5.58 2.93 0.95
CA THR A 44 4.51 3.57 0.19
C THR A 44 3.84 2.62 -0.82
N LEU A 45 2.52 2.74 -0.94
CA LEU A 45 1.73 2.04 -1.95
C LEU A 45 1.55 2.91 -3.21
N TYR A 46 1.82 2.30 -4.36
CA TYR A 46 1.62 2.82 -5.70
C TYR A 46 0.64 1.88 -6.42
N PRO A 47 -0.67 1.99 -6.14
CA PRO A 47 -1.64 1.09 -6.75
C PRO A 47 -1.66 1.33 -8.26
N ASP A 48 -1.40 0.28 -9.01
CA ASP A 48 -1.38 0.34 -10.47
C ASP A 48 -2.80 0.45 -11.03
N LEU A 49 -2.97 1.18 -12.12
CA LEU A 49 -4.30 1.44 -12.72
C LEU A 49 -4.93 0.19 -13.36
N VAL A 50 -4.17 -0.90 -13.44
CA VAL A 50 -4.56 -2.17 -14.05
C VAL A 50 -5.77 -2.81 -13.36
N HIS A 51 -5.99 -2.53 -12.07
CA HIS A 51 -7.10 -3.09 -11.28
C HIS A 51 -8.22 -2.09 -11.01
N ARG A 52 -8.41 -1.10 -11.90
CA ARG A 52 -9.38 -0.03 -11.69
C ARG A 52 -10.80 -0.54 -11.46
N GLU A 53 -11.26 -1.53 -12.21
CA GLU A 53 -12.63 -2.08 -12.08
C GLU A 53 -12.81 -2.73 -10.70
N ASN A 54 -11.96 -3.69 -10.34
CA ASN A 54 -11.98 -4.34 -9.02
C ASN A 54 -11.88 -3.34 -7.86
N TYR A 55 -11.10 -2.26 -8.03
CA TYR A 55 -11.03 -1.18 -7.04
C TYR A 55 -12.35 -0.43 -6.89
N LEU A 56 -13.03 -0.14 -8.00
CA LEU A 56 -14.32 0.54 -8.00
C LEU A 56 -15.42 -0.35 -7.41
N ASP A 57 -15.43 -1.63 -7.74
CA ASP A 57 -16.38 -2.60 -7.19
C ASP A 57 -16.20 -2.73 -5.67
N ALA A 58 -14.95 -2.83 -5.21
CA ALA A 58 -14.64 -2.91 -3.80
C ALA A 58 -15.01 -1.60 -3.05
N ILE A 59 -14.91 -0.44 -3.70
CA ILE A 59 -15.40 0.83 -3.19
C ILE A 59 -16.93 0.83 -3.06
N GLU A 60 -17.64 0.28 -4.04
CA GLU A 60 -19.10 0.22 -4.03
C GLU A 60 -19.62 -0.59 -2.83
N GLU A 61 -18.98 -1.71 -2.53
CA GLU A 61 -19.28 -2.50 -1.33
C GLU A 61 -18.96 -1.73 -0.04
N GLY A 62 -17.85 -0.97 -0.04
CA GLY A 62 -17.52 -0.05 1.06
C GLY A 62 -18.58 1.04 1.29
N ASN A 63 -19.19 1.55 0.21
CA ASN A 63 -20.31 2.51 0.31
C ASN A 63 -21.57 1.89 0.94
N LYS A 64 -21.76 0.58 0.78
CA LYS A 64 -22.85 -0.18 1.41
C LYS A 64 -22.54 -0.54 2.88
N GLY A 65 -21.36 -0.17 3.37
CA GLY A 65 -20.89 -0.41 4.75
C GLY A 65 -20.02 -1.65 4.90
N ASP A 66 -19.77 -2.42 3.83
CA ASP A 66 -18.84 -3.54 3.85
C ASP A 66 -17.45 -3.10 3.36
N TYR A 67 -16.58 -2.77 4.32
CA TYR A 67 -15.22 -2.34 4.03
C TYR A 67 -14.25 -3.51 3.80
N LYS A 68 -14.69 -4.76 4.00
CA LYS A 68 -13.80 -5.92 3.88
C LYS A 68 -13.22 -6.08 2.46
N PRO A 69 -14.01 -5.99 1.36
CA PRO A 69 -13.50 -6.19 0.01
C PRO A 69 -12.38 -5.23 -0.35
N ILE A 70 -12.54 -3.96 0.00
CA ILE A 70 -11.57 -2.92 -0.33
C ILE A 70 -10.33 -2.97 0.56
N ILE A 71 -10.45 -3.44 1.80
CA ILE A 71 -9.30 -3.74 2.66
C ILE A 71 -8.48 -4.90 2.08
N GLU A 72 -9.13 -6.01 1.72
CA GLU A 72 -8.48 -7.20 1.16
C GLU A 72 -7.78 -6.87 -0.16
N PHE A 73 -8.48 -6.17 -1.06
CA PHE A 73 -7.93 -5.70 -2.32
C PHE A 73 -6.65 -4.86 -2.15
N LEU A 74 -6.68 -3.85 -1.28
CA LEU A 74 -5.53 -2.99 -1.04
C LEU A 74 -4.37 -3.76 -0.38
N TYR A 75 -4.68 -4.72 0.50
CA TYR A 75 -3.68 -5.58 1.11
C TYR A 75 -3.00 -6.50 0.08
N GLU A 76 -3.75 -7.07 -0.85
CA GLU A 76 -3.20 -7.89 -1.93
C GLU A 76 -2.27 -7.09 -2.84
N ILE A 77 -2.69 -5.90 -3.28
CA ILE A 77 -1.84 -5.00 -4.08
C ILE A 77 -0.59 -4.61 -3.30
N TYR A 78 -0.75 -4.28 -2.02
CA TYR A 78 0.37 -3.92 -1.16
C TYR A 78 1.41 -5.04 -1.11
N LEU A 79 0.99 -6.27 -0.83
CA LEU A 79 1.92 -7.41 -0.81
C LEU A 79 2.55 -7.66 -2.18
N ALA A 80 1.77 -7.66 -3.25
CA ALA A 80 2.25 -7.93 -4.60
C ALA A 80 3.34 -6.93 -5.01
N GLN A 81 3.05 -5.63 -4.88
CA GLN A 81 3.99 -4.56 -5.20
C GLN A 81 5.29 -4.68 -4.39
N HIS A 82 5.18 -4.88 -3.07
CA HIS A 82 6.33 -4.88 -2.18
C HIS A 82 7.19 -6.14 -2.36
N CYS A 83 6.58 -7.30 -2.69
CA CYS A 83 7.33 -8.49 -3.09
C CYS A 83 8.12 -8.25 -4.38
N THR A 84 7.50 -7.69 -5.42
CA THR A 84 8.15 -7.39 -6.69
C THR A 84 9.32 -6.42 -6.51
N ILE A 85 9.11 -5.30 -5.80
CA ILE A 85 10.16 -4.31 -5.54
C ILE A 85 11.33 -4.96 -4.79
N TYR A 86 11.04 -5.79 -3.77
CA TYR A 86 12.07 -6.47 -3.00
C TYR A 86 12.92 -7.39 -3.88
N ASP A 87 12.28 -8.25 -4.68
CA ASP A 87 12.96 -9.23 -5.51
C ASP A 87 13.83 -8.56 -6.59
N GLU A 88 13.30 -7.52 -7.25
CA GLU A 88 14.06 -6.72 -8.22
C GLU A 88 15.25 -6.00 -7.58
N THR A 89 15.04 -5.40 -6.40
CA THR A 89 16.08 -4.67 -5.68
C THR A 89 17.23 -5.60 -5.28
N ILE A 90 16.91 -6.76 -4.71
CA ILE A 90 17.92 -7.76 -4.34
C ILE A 90 18.65 -8.30 -5.57
N LYS A 91 17.94 -8.54 -6.68
CA LYS A 91 18.56 -8.98 -7.93
C LYS A 91 19.60 -7.98 -8.43
N LYS A 92 19.25 -6.69 -8.48
CA LYS A 92 20.16 -5.60 -8.92
C LYS A 92 21.35 -5.39 -7.99
N ILE A 93 21.15 -5.56 -6.68
CA ILE A 93 22.26 -5.50 -5.71
C ILE A 93 23.24 -6.66 -5.94
N ARG A 94 22.72 -7.88 -6.14
CA ARG A 94 23.54 -9.08 -6.38
C ARG A 94 24.29 -9.05 -7.71
N SER A 95 23.69 -8.48 -8.75
CA SER A 95 24.36 -8.31 -10.06
C SER A 95 25.36 -7.15 -10.08
N GLY A 96 25.45 -6.35 -9.01
CA GLY A 96 26.32 -5.19 -8.93
C GLY A 96 25.80 -3.96 -9.69
N GLU A 97 24.62 -4.05 -10.31
CA GLU A 97 23.96 -2.95 -11.01
C GLU A 97 23.47 -1.84 -10.06
N ALA A 98 23.21 -2.18 -8.79
CA ALA A 98 22.80 -1.22 -7.76
C ALA A 98 23.68 -1.30 -6.52
N LYS A 99 24.15 -0.15 -6.05
CA LYS A 99 24.78 -0.01 -4.73
C LYS A 99 23.72 0.30 -3.68
N ALA A 100 23.72 -0.46 -2.58
CA ALA A 100 22.94 -0.12 -1.41
C ALA A 100 23.59 1.07 -0.70
N PHE A 101 22.93 2.22 -0.72
CA PHE A 101 23.33 3.39 0.07
C PHE A 101 22.75 3.28 1.49
N PRO A 102 23.40 3.85 2.52
CA PRO A 102 22.93 3.76 3.90
C PRO A 102 21.47 4.20 4.10
N ASN A 103 21.04 5.24 3.37
CA ASN A 103 19.66 5.73 3.41
C ASN A 103 18.64 4.78 2.74
N ASN A 104 19.10 3.92 1.83
CA ASN A 104 18.27 2.92 1.15
C ASN A 104 18.14 1.63 1.98
N ILE A 105 19.04 1.41 2.96
CA ILE A 105 18.96 0.27 3.88
C ILE A 105 17.65 0.30 4.66
N ARG A 106 17.21 1.48 5.09
CA ARG A 106 15.92 1.65 5.77
C ARG A 106 14.77 1.09 4.92
N LEU A 107 14.74 1.45 3.63
CA LEU A 107 13.71 0.99 2.70
C LEU A 107 13.75 -0.54 2.53
N VAL A 108 14.96 -1.10 2.38
CA VAL A 108 15.15 -2.55 2.25
C VAL A 108 14.72 -3.32 3.51
N GLU A 109 15.03 -2.80 4.70
CA GLU A 109 14.57 -3.39 5.97
C GLU A 109 13.06 -3.28 6.14
N GLU A 110 12.45 -2.17 5.72
CA GLU A 110 10.99 -1.99 5.69
C GLU A 110 10.31 -3.07 4.81
N PHE A 111 10.85 -3.35 3.61
CA PHE A 111 10.35 -4.44 2.75
C PHE A 111 10.55 -5.84 3.37
N ARG A 112 11.65 -6.06 4.09
CA ARG A 112 11.96 -7.35 4.73
C ARG A 112 10.93 -7.72 5.80
N GLN A 113 10.45 -6.76 6.59
CA GLN A 113 9.44 -7.00 7.63
C GLN A 113 8.13 -7.55 7.05
N ILE A 114 7.70 -7.07 5.88
CA ILE A 114 6.48 -7.53 5.20
C ILE A 114 6.59 -9.00 4.80
N ARG A 115 7.77 -9.43 4.31
CA ARG A 115 8.02 -10.83 3.94
C ARG A 115 7.97 -11.79 5.14
N ILE A 116 8.42 -11.34 6.32
CA ILE A 116 8.39 -12.13 7.55
C ILE A 116 6.94 -12.39 8.00
N VAL A 117 6.03 -11.44 7.80
CA VAL A 117 4.60 -11.63 8.11
C VAL A 117 3.97 -12.71 7.20
N LYS A 118 4.38 -12.81 5.94
CA LYS A 118 3.91 -13.85 5.01
C LYS A 118 4.41 -15.26 5.36
N GLY A 119 5.58 -15.37 6.00
CA GLY A 119 6.21 -16.63 6.39
C GLY A 119 5.77 -17.22 7.74
N LYS A 120 4.95 -16.49 8.51
CA LYS A 120 4.27 -17.02 9.71
C LYS A 120 2.86 -17.49 9.35
N LYS A 121 2.76 -18.59 8.62
CA LYS A 121 1.56 -19.43 8.54
C LYS A 121 1.92 -20.84 8.96
#